data_AF-A0A6S8EAY8-F1
#
_entry.id   AF-A0A6S8EAY8-F1
#
_cell.length_a   1.000
_cell.length_b   1.000
_cell.length_c   1.000
_cell.angle_alpha   90.00
_cell.angle_beta   90.00
_cell.angle_gamma   90.00
#
_symmetry.space_group_name_H-M   'P 1'
#
loop_
_entity.id
_entity.type
_entity.pdbx_description
1 polymer ?
#
loop_
_entity_poly.entity_id
_entity_poly.type
_entity_poly.pdbx_seq_one_letter_code
_entity_poly.pdbx_strand_id
1 'polypeptide(L)'
;MSIIPDDAGLRDAVEACLASRPELEADTGKIASNIKDNHPIWKVDSVRVKKIVEIIVSERVPPIVKPEKLFEFDFKKAQPASIERGKYDWHKQEIEGIHHAQGGLGSTGVFLVKLKNHGVVVLKQKVPDVAREIFAQCLLQSLGINAPAIRSLPFREFKAFTEKLAPSPVTVKGTCLEIHGSRMQETGGVLMEFVPGLELGSPLLRLSQNEFRKVLFEVGRMVAVDVLLNNADRTPFLRRGDGNPGNIMINKPGKGGEKNLKVIAIDQTVSPISDTNILNNYLSAIDSRSEKDYRKLLSFLCESLVGSTNAKSYVQDKDALASLTDGVETVMTELAKTGNSRIEAAVKLTRKSFSKFDDNKLIQKFLAKVLEHF
;
A
#
# COMPACT_ATOMS: atom_id res chain seq x y z
N MET A 1 -50.74 17.63 13.94
CA MET A 1 -49.88 16.80 14.81
C MET A 1 -49.02 15.94 13.89
N SER A 2 -47.69 16.05 13.93
CA SER A 2 -46.84 15.11 13.18
C SER A 2 -46.84 13.78 13.91
N ILE A 3 -47.35 12.73 13.28
CA ILE A 3 -47.26 11.38 13.81
C ILE A 3 -45.78 11.00 13.78
N ILE A 4 -45.18 10.81 14.95
CA ILE A 4 -43.81 10.30 15.06
C ILE A 4 -43.90 8.80 14.74
N PRO A 5 -43.23 8.29 13.70
CA PRO A 5 -43.25 6.87 13.38
C PRO A 5 -42.69 6.04 14.55
N ASP A 6 -43.23 4.84 14.72
CA ASP A 6 -42.66 3.81 15.59
C ASP A 6 -41.37 3.22 14.96
N ASP A 7 -40.71 2.28 15.65
CA ASP A 7 -39.44 1.73 15.16
C ASP A 7 -39.62 0.93 13.85
N ALA A 8 -40.76 0.27 13.67
CA ALA A 8 -41.07 -0.48 12.45
C ALA A 8 -41.27 0.45 11.25
N GLY A 9 -42.09 1.50 11.39
CA GLY A 9 -42.29 2.49 10.34
C GLY A 9 -41.02 3.27 10.01
N LEU A 10 -40.16 3.51 11.01
CA LEU A 10 -38.85 4.13 10.79
C LEU A 10 -37.90 3.19 10.03
N ARG A 11 -37.91 1.90 10.37
CA ARG A 11 -37.13 0.86 9.69
C ARG A 11 -37.53 0.73 8.22
N ASP A 12 -38.82 0.60 7.92
CA ASP A 12 -39.33 0.49 6.53
C ASP A 12 -38.91 1.70 5.69
N ALA A 13 -38.96 2.90 6.28
CA ALA A 13 -38.57 4.11 5.61
C ALA A 13 -37.05 4.21 5.37
N VAL A 14 -36.21 3.70 6.30
CA VAL A 14 -34.77 3.55 6.06
C VAL A 14 -34.51 2.52 4.96
N GLU A 15 -35.17 1.36 5.00
CA GLU A 15 -34.98 0.30 4.00
C GLU A 15 -35.41 0.76 2.59
N ALA A 16 -36.52 1.48 2.45
CA ALA A 16 -36.94 2.08 1.18
C ALA A 16 -35.96 3.14 0.67
N CYS A 17 -35.40 3.96 1.57
CA CYS A 17 -34.36 4.92 1.24
C CYS A 17 -33.07 4.22 0.75
N LEU A 18 -32.64 3.15 1.41
CA LEU A 18 -31.48 2.35 1.00
C LEU A 18 -31.72 1.60 -0.32
N ALA A 19 -32.92 1.05 -0.53
CA ALA A 19 -33.27 0.35 -1.75
C ALA A 19 -33.21 1.25 -3.01
N SER A 20 -33.51 2.53 -2.85
CA SER A 20 -33.39 3.53 -3.91
C SER A 20 -31.97 4.12 -4.05
N ARG A 21 -31.08 3.85 -3.09
CA ARG A 21 -29.70 4.35 -3.04
C ARG A 21 -28.71 3.28 -2.57
N PRO A 22 -28.46 2.24 -3.40
CA PRO A 22 -27.56 1.15 -3.07
C PRO A 22 -26.11 1.61 -2.80
N GLU A 23 -25.72 2.78 -3.29
CA GLU A 23 -24.42 3.39 -2.99
C GLU A 23 -24.25 3.79 -1.51
N LEU A 24 -25.35 3.93 -0.77
CA LEU A 24 -25.32 4.29 0.64
C LEU A 24 -25.19 3.08 1.57
N GLU A 25 -25.44 1.85 1.11
CA GLU A 25 -25.44 0.63 1.93
C GLU A 25 -24.11 0.37 2.65
N ALA A 26 -23.01 0.95 2.16
CA ALA A 26 -21.67 0.76 2.72
C ALA A 26 -21.28 1.77 3.81
N ASP A 27 -22.03 2.86 4.03
CA ASP A 27 -21.61 3.96 4.91
C ASP A 27 -22.75 4.47 5.82
N THR A 28 -22.82 3.92 7.03
CA THR A 28 -23.77 4.29 8.09
C THR A 28 -23.75 5.79 8.42
N GLY A 29 -22.59 6.45 8.30
CA GLY A 29 -22.44 7.89 8.55
C GLY A 29 -23.06 8.73 7.44
N LYS A 30 -22.85 8.38 6.17
CA LYS A 30 -23.50 9.02 5.02
C LYS A 30 -24.99 8.73 4.96
N ILE A 31 -25.43 7.54 5.34
CA ILE A 31 -26.86 7.21 5.49
C ILE A 31 -27.49 8.15 6.51
N ALA A 32 -26.92 8.22 7.73
CA ALA A 32 -27.43 9.07 8.80
C ALA A 32 -27.44 10.57 8.43
N SER A 33 -26.39 11.06 7.76
CA SER A 33 -26.31 12.46 7.31
C SER A 33 -27.29 12.77 6.16
N ASN A 34 -27.43 11.90 5.16
CA ASN A 34 -28.33 12.16 4.03
C ASN A 34 -29.82 12.02 4.41
N ILE A 35 -30.14 11.16 5.38
CA ILE A 35 -31.50 11.05 5.92
C ILE A 35 -31.88 12.33 6.68
N LYS A 36 -30.92 12.96 7.37
CA LYS A 36 -31.10 14.22 8.10
C LYS A 36 -31.51 15.39 7.18
N ASP A 37 -30.99 15.42 5.95
CA ASP A 37 -31.09 16.60 5.08
C ASP A 37 -32.30 16.59 4.11
N ASN A 38 -32.93 15.44 3.85
CA ASN A 38 -33.87 15.31 2.72
C ASN A 38 -35.32 14.94 3.08
N HIS A 39 -35.69 14.79 4.36
CA HIS A 39 -37.06 14.34 4.66
C HIS A 39 -37.68 15.04 5.89
N PRO A 40 -38.83 15.73 5.74
CA PRO A 40 -39.42 16.59 6.78
C PRO A 40 -39.91 15.86 8.05
N ILE A 41 -39.99 14.53 8.04
CA ILE A 41 -40.38 13.68 9.17
C ILE A 41 -39.17 13.39 10.09
N TRP A 42 -37.95 13.58 9.62
CA TRP A 42 -36.71 13.06 10.25
C TRP A 42 -35.98 14.09 11.10
N LYS A 43 -36.68 15.16 11.50
CA LYS A 43 -36.33 15.95 12.69
C LYS A 43 -36.50 15.17 13.99
N VAL A 44 -36.98 13.91 13.91
CA VAL A 44 -37.04 12.95 15.01
C VAL A 44 -35.62 12.50 15.35
N ASP A 45 -35.30 12.66 16.64
CA ASP A 45 -34.10 12.20 17.34
C ASP A 45 -33.10 11.41 16.49
N SER A 46 -32.06 12.11 16.02
CA SER A 46 -30.97 11.55 15.23
C SER A 46 -30.32 10.32 15.85
N VAL A 47 -30.44 10.14 17.17
CA VAL A 47 -29.95 8.95 17.88
C VAL A 47 -30.79 7.71 17.55
N ARG A 48 -32.12 7.83 17.49
CA ARG A 48 -33.04 6.72 17.20
C ARG A 48 -32.92 6.26 15.74
N VAL A 49 -32.81 7.20 14.80
CA VAL A 49 -32.54 6.93 13.38
C VAL A 49 -31.19 6.25 13.21
N LYS A 50 -30.14 6.77 13.85
CA LYS A 50 -28.80 6.18 13.82
C LYS A 50 -28.82 4.74 14.33
N LYS A 51 -29.54 4.47 15.42
CA LYS A 51 -29.68 3.11 15.98
C LYS A 51 -30.38 2.15 15.01
N ILE A 52 -31.44 2.58 14.31
CA ILE A 52 -32.12 1.73 13.31
C ILE A 52 -31.23 1.50 12.08
N VAL A 53 -30.53 2.52 11.61
CA VAL A 53 -29.54 2.38 10.52
C VAL A 53 -28.44 1.39 10.93
N GLU A 54 -27.92 1.49 12.16
CA GLU A 54 -26.94 0.54 12.71
C GLU A 54 -27.50 -0.90 12.77
N ILE A 55 -28.77 -1.08 13.18
CA ILE A 55 -29.44 -2.39 13.17
C ILE A 55 -29.54 -2.96 11.76
N ILE A 56 -30.10 -2.21 10.80
CA ILE A 56 -30.29 -2.67 9.41
C ILE A 56 -28.93 -3.01 8.79
N VAL A 57 -27.91 -2.17 9.00
CA VAL A 57 -26.56 -2.45 8.49
C VAL A 57 -25.95 -3.67 9.19
N SER A 58 -26.12 -3.84 10.49
CA SER A 58 -25.63 -5.02 11.22
C SER A 58 -26.28 -6.34 10.78
N GLU A 59 -27.49 -6.28 10.23
CA GLU A 59 -28.20 -7.44 9.69
C GLU A 59 -27.79 -7.75 8.24
N ARG A 60 -27.38 -6.73 7.48
CA ARG A 60 -26.90 -6.87 6.09
C ARG A 60 -25.40 -7.17 5.99
N VAL A 61 -24.62 -6.69 6.95
CA VAL A 61 -23.21 -7.04 7.11
C VAL A 61 -23.17 -8.41 7.79
N PRO A 62 -22.48 -9.41 7.23
CA PRO A 62 -22.36 -10.72 7.85
C PRO A 62 -21.94 -10.56 9.32
N PRO A 63 -22.56 -11.29 10.26
CA PRO A 63 -22.21 -11.17 11.67
C PRO A 63 -20.70 -11.37 11.82
N ILE A 64 -20.06 -10.45 12.55
CA ILE A 64 -18.62 -10.53 12.82
C ILE A 64 -18.38 -11.84 13.55
N VAL A 65 -17.86 -12.83 12.84
CA VAL A 65 -17.45 -14.09 13.45
C VAL A 65 -16.32 -13.73 14.40
N LYS A 66 -16.59 -13.81 15.70
CA LYS A 66 -15.53 -13.70 16.72
C LYS A 66 -14.83 -15.06 16.72
N PRO A 67 -13.64 -15.20 16.12
CA PRO A 67 -12.99 -16.50 16.09
C PRO A 67 -12.67 -16.92 17.53
N GLU A 68 -12.99 -18.17 17.89
CA GLU A 68 -12.69 -18.72 19.21
C GLU A 68 -11.17 -18.78 19.46
N LYS A 69 -10.39 -18.96 18.40
CA LYS A 69 -8.93 -18.92 18.41
C LYS A 69 -8.42 -17.90 17.39
N LEU A 70 -7.51 -17.04 17.83
CA LEU A 70 -6.81 -16.14 16.92
C LEU A 70 -5.90 -16.96 16.00
N PHE A 71 -5.75 -16.47 14.78
CA PHE A 71 -4.79 -17.00 13.84
C PHE A 71 -3.37 -16.64 14.30
N GLU A 72 -2.42 -17.54 14.10
CA GLU A 72 -1.00 -17.29 14.34
C GLU A 72 -0.28 -17.27 12.98
N PHE A 73 0.32 -16.13 12.63
CA PHE A 73 1.01 -15.98 11.35
C PHE A 73 2.50 -16.27 11.49
N ASP A 74 2.95 -17.37 10.89
CA ASP A 74 4.38 -17.76 10.87
C ASP A 74 5.10 -17.10 9.69
N PHE A 75 5.71 -15.93 9.94
CA PHE A 75 6.50 -15.19 8.94
C PHE A 75 7.66 -16.01 8.35
N LYS A 76 8.22 -16.97 9.09
CA LYS A 76 9.37 -17.78 8.61
C LYS A 76 8.95 -18.81 7.58
N LYS A 77 7.71 -19.28 7.65
CA LYS A 77 7.12 -20.25 6.70
C LYS A 77 6.25 -19.60 5.63
N ALA A 78 6.01 -18.30 5.72
CA ALA A 78 5.26 -17.56 4.71
C ALA A 78 6.01 -17.59 3.37
N GLN A 79 5.28 -17.91 2.30
CA GLN A 79 5.78 -17.93 0.93
C GLN A 79 4.83 -17.10 0.07
N PRO A 80 5.34 -16.37 -0.95
CA PRO A 80 4.48 -15.63 -1.85
C PRO A 80 3.52 -16.57 -2.58
N ALA A 81 2.24 -16.20 -2.60
CA ALA A 81 1.27 -16.75 -3.52
C ALA A 81 1.26 -15.92 -4.81
N SER A 82 0.97 -16.56 -5.95
CA SER A 82 0.78 -15.84 -7.21
C SER A 82 -0.35 -14.83 -7.06
N ILE A 83 -0.20 -13.64 -7.64
CA ILE A 83 -1.26 -12.66 -7.75
C ILE A 83 -1.77 -12.54 -9.19
N GLU A 84 -1.50 -13.50 -10.06
CA GLU A 84 -1.96 -13.42 -11.45
C GLU A 84 -3.49 -13.43 -11.55
N ARG A 85 -4.03 -12.68 -12.51
CA ARG A 85 -5.49 -12.60 -12.71
C ARG A 85 -6.02 -13.94 -13.19
N GLY A 86 -7.14 -14.38 -12.61
CA GLY A 86 -7.78 -15.66 -12.95
C GLY A 86 -7.07 -16.88 -12.35
N LYS A 87 -5.99 -16.68 -11.57
CA LYS A 87 -5.30 -17.77 -10.90
C LYS A 87 -6.16 -18.46 -9.84
N TYR A 88 -7.00 -17.69 -9.16
CA TYR A 88 -7.92 -18.20 -8.15
C TYR A 88 -9.36 -17.86 -8.50
N ASP A 89 -10.24 -18.82 -8.23
CA ASP A 89 -11.67 -18.58 -8.09
C ASP A 89 -11.91 -18.18 -6.63
N TRP A 90 -12.03 -16.88 -6.35
CA TRP A 90 -12.18 -16.39 -4.97
C TRP A 90 -13.43 -16.94 -4.28
N HIS A 91 -14.45 -17.39 -5.01
CA HIS A 91 -15.62 -18.05 -4.40
C HIS A 91 -15.31 -19.45 -3.87
N LYS A 92 -14.25 -20.09 -4.38
CA LYS A 92 -13.81 -21.43 -3.95
C LYS A 92 -12.52 -21.40 -3.15
N GLN A 93 -11.78 -20.30 -3.19
CA GLN A 93 -10.52 -20.17 -2.49
C GLN A 93 -10.74 -20.21 -0.97
N GLU A 94 -10.10 -21.15 -0.30
CA GLU A 94 -10.07 -21.23 1.16
C GLU A 94 -8.99 -20.32 1.73
N ILE A 95 -9.34 -19.60 2.78
CA ILE A 95 -8.46 -18.69 3.53
C ILE A 95 -8.11 -19.35 4.85
N GLU A 96 -6.82 -19.54 5.11
CA GLU A 96 -6.32 -20.13 6.35
C GLU A 96 -6.36 -19.11 7.49
N GLY A 97 -6.03 -17.85 7.19
CA GLY A 97 -6.15 -16.75 8.12
C GLY A 97 -5.60 -15.44 7.58
N ILE A 98 -5.82 -14.37 8.34
CA ILE A 98 -5.47 -13.00 7.97
C ILE A 98 -4.63 -12.38 9.09
N HIS A 99 -3.46 -11.88 8.73
CA HIS A 99 -2.66 -11.04 9.60
C HIS A 99 -2.81 -9.57 9.21
N HIS A 100 -3.25 -8.75 10.15
CA HIS A 100 -3.30 -7.31 9.96
C HIS A 100 -1.92 -6.72 10.28
N ALA A 101 -1.23 -6.22 9.26
CA ALA A 101 0.04 -5.52 9.43
C ALA A 101 -0.22 -4.11 9.97
N GLN A 102 -0.37 -4.02 11.30
CA GLN A 102 -0.47 -2.75 12.01
C GLN A 102 0.90 -2.08 12.06
N GLY A 103 1.32 -1.47 10.95
CA GLY A 103 2.57 -0.72 10.85
C GLY A 103 2.38 0.77 11.15
N GLY A 104 3.08 1.29 12.16
CA GLY A 104 3.26 2.73 12.43
C GLY A 104 1.99 3.59 12.47
N LEU A 105 2.16 4.93 12.47
CA LEU A 105 1.07 5.91 12.57
C LEU A 105 0.15 5.99 11.33
N GLY A 106 0.30 5.14 10.31
CA GLY A 106 -0.27 5.39 8.98
C GLY A 106 -0.81 4.21 8.17
N SER A 107 -0.29 2.98 8.32
CA SER A 107 -0.75 1.84 7.50
C SER A 107 -2.00 1.20 8.08
N THR A 108 -3.10 1.96 8.06
CA THR A 108 -4.45 1.39 8.17
C THR A 108 -4.77 0.70 6.85
N GLY A 109 -4.95 -0.62 6.89
CA GLY A 109 -5.45 -1.38 5.75
C GLY A 109 -4.42 -2.17 4.93
N VAL A 110 -3.37 -2.72 5.55
CA VAL A 110 -2.50 -3.73 4.92
C VAL A 110 -2.74 -5.10 5.57
N PHE A 111 -3.22 -6.06 4.79
CA PHE A 111 -3.61 -7.39 5.27
C PHE A 111 -2.81 -8.47 4.55
N LEU A 112 -2.13 -9.32 5.30
CA LEU A 112 -1.46 -10.52 4.80
C LEU A 112 -2.47 -11.65 4.86
N VAL A 113 -2.93 -12.11 3.70
CA VAL A 113 -3.96 -13.15 3.57
C VAL A 113 -3.27 -14.46 3.23
N LYS A 114 -3.30 -15.41 4.18
CA LYS A 114 -2.77 -16.77 3.98
C LYS A 114 -3.82 -17.61 3.25
N LEU A 115 -3.52 -17.96 2.00
CA LEU A 115 -4.34 -18.84 1.18
C LEU A 115 -3.97 -20.30 1.48
N LYS A 116 -4.98 -21.13 1.74
CA LYS A 116 -4.76 -22.55 1.99
C LYS A 116 -4.12 -23.18 0.76
N ASN A 117 -3.01 -23.91 0.95
CA ASN A 117 -2.22 -24.60 -0.08
C ASN A 117 -1.54 -23.71 -1.14
N HIS A 118 -1.59 -22.37 -1.06
CA HIS A 118 -1.06 -21.49 -2.11
C HIS A 118 -0.04 -20.44 -1.65
N GLY A 119 0.02 -20.11 -0.36
CA GLY A 119 0.98 -19.11 0.16
C GLY A 119 0.26 -17.87 0.69
N VAL A 120 0.91 -16.71 0.61
CA VAL A 120 0.44 -15.44 1.15
C VAL A 120 0.33 -14.40 0.04
N VAL A 121 -0.80 -13.69 -0.01
CA VAL A 121 -0.96 -12.45 -0.78
C VAL A 121 -1.10 -11.28 0.19
N VAL A 122 -0.76 -10.08 -0.25
CA VAL A 122 -1.00 -8.85 0.52
C VAL A 122 -2.16 -8.11 -0.12
N LEU A 123 -3.24 -7.94 0.64
CA LEU A 123 -4.33 -7.05 0.29
C LEU A 123 -4.06 -5.68 0.91
N LYS A 124 -3.95 -4.64 0.08
CA LYS A 124 -3.94 -3.27 0.59
C LYS A 124 -5.23 -2.56 0.23
N GLN A 125 -5.79 -1.91 1.25
CA GLN A 125 -6.74 -0.83 1.10
C GLN A 125 -5.94 0.41 0.68
N LYS A 126 -6.14 0.90 -0.53
CA LYS A 126 -5.56 2.19 -0.89
C LYS A 126 -6.51 3.00 -1.75
N VAL A 127 -6.88 4.16 -1.21
CA VAL A 127 -7.56 5.29 -1.84
C VAL A 127 -6.48 6.20 -2.45
N PRO A 128 -6.81 7.17 -3.32
CA PRO A 128 -6.66 7.12 -4.78
C PRO A 128 -5.24 6.86 -5.35
N ASP A 129 -4.25 6.49 -4.54
CA ASP A 129 -2.85 6.35 -4.95
C ASP A 129 -2.47 4.99 -5.60
N VAL A 130 -3.44 4.10 -5.84
CA VAL A 130 -3.18 2.76 -6.43
C VAL A 130 -2.47 2.87 -7.79
N ALA A 131 -2.90 3.80 -8.63
CA ALA A 131 -2.27 4.00 -9.93
C ALA A 131 -0.85 4.56 -9.82
N ARG A 132 -0.58 5.39 -8.80
CA ARG A 132 0.79 5.87 -8.50
C ARG A 132 1.69 4.73 -8.02
N GLU A 133 1.19 3.88 -7.14
CA GLU A 133 1.94 2.73 -6.63
C GLU A 133 2.24 1.71 -7.74
N ILE A 134 1.27 1.38 -8.60
CA ILE A 134 1.47 0.50 -9.77
C ILE A 134 2.46 1.13 -10.77
N PHE A 135 2.32 2.43 -11.05
CA PHE A 135 3.25 3.13 -11.95
C PHE A 135 4.68 3.10 -11.43
N ALA A 136 4.88 3.48 -10.16
CA ALA A 136 6.19 3.47 -9.52
C ALA A 136 6.79 2.05 -9.50
N GLN A 137 5.97 1.04 -9.20
CA GLN A 137 6.36 -0.37 -9.26
C GLN A 137 6.81 -0.79 -10.67
N CYS A 138 6.06 -0.42 -11.72
CA CYS A 138 6.44 -0.70 -13.11
C CYS A 138 7.75 0.00 -13.50
N LEU A 139 7.93 1.26 -13.09
CA LEU A 139 9.15 2.02 -13.37
C LEU A 139 10.38 1.39 -12.70
N LEU A 140 10.28 1.07 -11.40
CA LEU A 140 11.33 0.38 -10.65
C LEU A 140 11.74 -0.93 -11.32
N GLN A 141 10.76 -1.78 -11.64
CA GLN A 141 11.03 -3.05 -12.31
C GLN A 141 11.65 -2.88 -13.69
N SER A 142 11.24 -1.84 -14.44
CA SER A 142 11.85 -1.55 -15.73
C SER A 142 13.35 -1.23 -15.59
N LEU A 143 13.74 -0.51 -14.53
CA LEU A 143 15.12 -0.15 -14.21
C LEU A 143 15.88 -1.29 -13.50
N GLY A 144 15.31 -2.50 -13.45
CA GLY A 144 15.92 -3.66 -12.80
C GLY A 144 16.04 -3.53 -11.28
N ILE A 145 15.22 -2.69 -10.65
CA ILE A 145 15.12 -2.56 -9.20
C ILE A 145 13.98 -3.47 -8.72
N ASN A 146 14.25 -4.28 -7.69
CA ASN A 146 13.23 -5.22 -7.21
C ASN A 146 12.10 -4.48 -6.50
N ALA A 147 10.87 -4.75 -6.93
CA ALA A 147 9.63 -4.34 -6.27
C ALA A 147 8.62 -5.50 -6.41
N PRO A 148 7.75 -5.75 -5.42
CA PRO A 148 6.76 -6.82 -5.52
C PRO A 148 5.82 -6.57 -6.69
N ALA A 149 5.31 -7.63 -7.31
CA ALA A 149 4.24 -7.47 -8.27
C ALA A 149 3.01 -6.86 -7.59
N ILE A 150 2.32 -5.94 -8.27
CA ILE A 150 1.10 -5.30 -7.77
C ILE A 150 0.05 -5.32 -8.88
N ARG A 151 -1.21 -5.56 -8.50
CA ARG A 151 -2.35 -5.33 -9.38
C ARG A 151 -3.53 -4.78 -8.62
N SER A 152 -4.36 -4.01 -9.31
CA SER A 152 -5.67 -3.64 -8.83
C SER A 152 -6.65 -4.81 -8.92
N LEU A 153 -7.59 -4.86 -7.96
CA LEU A 153 -8.72 -5.77 -7.97
C LEU A 153 -9.94 -5.06 -8.59
N PRO A 154 -10.50 -5.55 -9.71
CA PRO A 154 -11.81 -5.12 -10.21
C PRO A 154 -12.89 -5.31 -9.15
N PHE A 155 -13.89 -4.44 -9.12
CA PHE A 155 -14.93 -4.42 -8.08
C PHE A 155 -15.55 -5.80 -7.82
N ARG A 156 -15.92 -6.55 -8.87
CA ARG A 156 -16.49 -7.91 -8.73
C ARG A 156 -15.53 -8.89 -8.06
N GLU A 157 -14.25 -8.84 -8.45
CA GLU A 157 -13.20 -9.70 -7.89
C GLU A 157 -12.92 -9.33 -6.43
N PHE A 158 -12.84 -8.03 -6.14
CA PHE A 158 -12.67 -7.49 -4.81
C PHE A 158 -13.80 -7.89 -3.86
N LYS A 159 -15.06 -7.78 -4.31
CA LYS A 159 -16.23 -8.20 -3.56
C LYS A 159 -16.18 -9.70 -3.23
N ALA A 160 -15.96 -10.55 -4.24
CA ALA A 160 -15.83 -11.98 -4.04
C ALA A 160 -14.71 -12.35 -3.06
N PHE A 161 -13.58 -11.65 -3.12
CA PHE A 161 -12.46 -11.87 -2.22
C PHE A 161 -12.78 -11.44 -0.80
N THR A 162 -13.31 -10.23 -0.60
CA THR A 162 -13.65 -9.72 0.74
C THR A 162 -14.77 -10.50 1.43
N GLU A 163 -15.75 -11.04 0.69
CA GLU A 163 -16.76 -11.96 1.23
C GLU A 163 -16.14 -13.21 1.90
N LYS A 164 -15.01 -13.70 1.38
CA LYS A 164 -14.25 -14.80 2.03
C LYS A 164 -13.45 -14.36 3.24
N LEU A 165 -13.00 -13.11 3.28
CA LEU A 165 -12.24 -12.59 4.40
C LEU A 165 -13.11 -12.41 5.64
N ALA A 166 -14.40 -12.09 5.49
CA ALA A 166 -15.32 -11.85 6.60
C ALA A 166 -15.35 -12.97 7.66
N PRO A 167 -15.53 -14.25 7.29
CA PRO A 167 -15.54 -15.35 8.26
C PRO A 167 -14.14 -15.90 8.59
N SER A 168 -13.06 -15.36 8.01
CA SER A 168 -11.73 -15.96 8.14
C SER A 168 -11.10 -15.70 9.51
N PRO A 169 -10.27 -16.63 10.03
CA PRO A 169 -9.48 -16.40 11.24
C PRO A 169 -8.57 -15.17 11.11
N VAL A 170 -8.44 -14.37 12.18
CA VAL A 170 -7.62 -13.15 12.20
C VAL A 170 -6.62 -13.16 13.35
N THR A 171 -5.49 -12.47 13.18
CA THR A 171 -4.48 -12.31 14.25
C THR A 171 -4.91 -11.29 15.31
N VAL A 172 -5.72 -10.29 14.93
CA VAL A 172 -6.18 -9.21 15.83
C VAL A 172 -7.69 -9.02 15.69
N LYS A 173 -8.40 -8.93 16.82
CA LYS A 173 -9.84 -8.63 16.85
C LYS A 173 -10.11 -7.27 16.19
N GLY A 174 -11.12 -7.18 15.34
CA GLY A 174 -11.46 -5.97 14.58
C GLY A 174 -10.86 -5.90 13.17
N THR A 175 -9.92 -6.78 12.80
CA THR A 175 -9.37 -6.84 11.44
C THR A 175 -10.47 -6.95 10.36
N CYS A 176 -11.49 -7.79 10.58
CA CYS A 176 -12.60 -7.90 9.63
C CYS A 176 -13.42 -6.59 9.53
N LEU A 177 -13.59 -5.84 10.63
CA LEU A 177 -14.29 -4.55 10.58
C LEU A 177 -13.58 -3.55 9.67
N GLU A 178 -12.24 -3.56 9.66
CA GLU A 178 -11.47 -2.69 8.77
C GLU A 178 -11.58 -3.12 7.30
N ILE A 179 -11.50 -4.44 7.02
CA ILE A 179 -11.67 -4.99 5.67
C ILE A 179 -13.07 -4.69 5.11
N HIS A 180 -14.10 -4.69 5.96
CA HIS A 180 -15.48 -4.41 5.59
C HIS A 180 -15.90 -2.96 5.83
N GLY A 181 -14.98 -2.10 6.27
CA GLY A 181 -15.26 -0.68 6.48
C GLY A 181 -15.61 0.02 5.17
N SER A 182 -16.44 1.07 5.27
CA SER A 182 -16.92 1.86 4.12
C SER A 182 -15.80 2.26 3.17
N ARG A 183 -14.67 2.72 3.72
CA ARG A 183 -13.48 3.13 2.96
C ARG A 183 -12.95 2.02 2.04
N MET A 184 -12.97 0.76 2.47
CA MET A 184 -12.45 -0.38 1.71
C MET A 184 -13.42 -0.72 0.56
N GLN A 185 -14.72 -0.68 0.85
CA GLN A 185 -15.77 -0.96 -0.13
C GLN A 185 -15.89 0.11 -1.22
N GLU A 186 -15.72 1.40 -0.88
CA GLU A 186 -15.81 2.51 -1.83
C GLU A 186 -14.63 2.56 -2.81
N THR A 187 -13.45 2.13 -2.36
CA THR A 187 -12.19 2.42 -3.07
C THR A 187 -11.58 1.19 -3.73
N GLY A 188 -12.10 0.00 -3.39
CA GLY A 188 -11.56 -1.28 -3.82
C GLY A 188 -10.24 -1.60 -3.11
N GLY A 189 -9.44 -2.45 -3.75
CA GLY A 189 -8.15 -2.86 -3.18
C GLY A 189 -7.14 -3.25 -4.24
N VAL A 190 -5.90 -3.38 -3.79
CA VAL A 190 -4.81 -3.98 -4.58
C VAL A 190 -4.38 -5.29 -3.97
N LEU A 191 -3.99 -6.23 -4.83
CA LEU A 191 -3.18 -7.35 -4.44
C LEU A 191 -1.72 -7.05 -4.76
N MET A 192 -0.89 -7.28 -3.77
CA MET A 192 0.56 -7.22 -3.88
C MET A 192 1.12 -8.61 -3.52
N GLU A 193 2.17 -9.00 -4.24
CA GLU A 193 2.97 -10.17 -3.90
C GLU A 193 3.54 -10.03 -2.49
N PHE A 194 3.43 -11.07 -1.67
CA PHE A 194 4.07 -11.09 -0.36
C PHE A 194 5.58 -11.12 -0.50
N VAL A 195 6.28 -10.21 0.19
CA VAL A 195 7.74 -10.16 0.18
C VAL A 195 8.28 -10.87 1.42
N PRO A 196 8.83 -12.09 1.31
CA PRO A 196 9.54 -12.70 2.42
C PRO A 196 10.84 -11.95 2.68
N GLY A 197 11.12 -11.64 3.94
CA GLY A 197 12.33 -10.92 4.33
C GLY A 197 12.19 -10.18 5.64
N LEU A 198 13.17 -9.33 5.92
CA LEU A 198 13.19 -8.42 7.05
C LEU A 198 13.27 -6.98 6.53
N GLU A 199 12.65 -6.05 7.23
CA GLU A 199 12.79 -4.62 6.96
C GLU A 199 14.23 -4.15 7.20
N LEU A 200 14.67 -3.08 6.53
CA LEU A 200 16.03 -2.52 6.61
C LEU A 200 16.40 -2.00 8.02
N GLY A 201 15.42 -1.79 8.91
CA GLY A 201 15.64 -1.44 10.32
C GLY A 201 15.54 -2.61 11.30
N SER A 202 15.36 -3.84 10.82
CA SER A 202 15.10 -4.98 11.69
C SER A 202 16.34 -5.34 12.52
N PRO A 203 16.25 -5.47 13.87
CA PRO A 203 17.38 -5.89 14.70
C PRO A 203 17.82 -7.34 14.44
N LEU A 204 17.01 -8.11 13.70
CA LEU A 204 17.33 -9.49 13.30
C LEU A 204 18.17 -9.53 12.02
N LEU A 205 18.26 -8.43 11.28
CA LEU A 205 19.02 -8.35 10.05
C LEU A 205 20.52 -8.32 10.38
N ARG A 206 21.26 -9.29 9.86
CA ARG A 206 22.72 -9.36 10.00
C ARG A 206 23.36 -9.49 8.64
N LEU A 207 24.18 -8.51 8.29
CA LEU A 207 24.88 -8.43 7.02
C LEU A 207 26.39 -8.52 7.26
N SER A 208 27.09 -9.28 6.41
CA SER A 208 28.53 -9.13 6.25
C SER A 208 28.85 -7.78 5.59
N GLN A 209 30.10 -7.34 5.65
CA GLN A 209 30.52 -6.08 5.02
C GLN A 209 30.24 -6.05 3.50
N ASN A 210 30.44 -7.17 2.81
CA ASN A 210 30.14 -7.27 1.38
C ASN A 210 28.63 -7.22 1.09
N GLU A 211 27.81 -7.91 1.89
CA GLU A 211 26.35 -7.82 1.78
C GLU A 211 25.86 -6.40 2.08
N PHE A 212 26.44 -5.74 3.08
CA PHE A 212 26.12 -4.36 3.43
C PHE A 212 26.39 -3.40 2.26
N ARG A 213 27.55 -3.51 1.60
CA ARG A 213 27.87 -2.71 0.41
C ARG A 213 26.91 -2.99 -0.75
N LYS A 214 26.55 -4.25 -0.99
CA LYS A 214 25.51 -4.61 -1.97
C LYS A 214 24.15 -3.99 -1.64
N VAL A 215 23.76 -4.00 -0.36
CA VAL A 215 22.52 -3.35 0.08
C VAL A 215 22.57 -1.85 -0.18
N LEU A 216 23.68 -1.18 0.13
CA LEU A 216 23.85 0.25 -0.14
C LEU A 216 23.78 0.57 -1.63
N PHE A 217 24.39 -0.24 -2.48
CA PHE A 217 24.28 -0.10 -3.93
C PHE A 217 22.82 -0.17 -4.40
N GLU A 218 22.07 -1.19 -3.99
CA GLU A 218 20.66 -1.32 -4.36
C GLU A 218 19.78 -0.19 -3.78
N VAL A 219 20.06 0.27 -2.56
CA VAL A 219 19.38 1.44 -1.97
C VAL A 219 19.70 2.72 -2.75
N GLY A 220 20.94 2.90 -3.21
CA GLY A 220 21.32 4.00 -4.09
C GLY A 220 20.50 4.03 -5.37
N ARG A 221 20.32 2.86 -6.00
CA ARG A 221 19.43 2.71 -7.17
C ARG A 221 18.00 3.12 -6.86
N MET A 222 17.47 2.74 -5.69
CA MET A 222 16.13 3.15 -5.23
C MET A 222 16.02 4.66 -5.02
N VAL A 223 17.05 5.28 -4.42
CA VAL A 223 17.09 6.73 -4.14
C VAL A 223 17.02 7.53 -5.43
N ALA A 224 17.71 7.11 -6.50
CA ALA A 224 17.62 7.78 -7.80
C ALA A 224 16.17 7.80 -8.33
N VAL A 225 15.45 6.68 -8.19
CA VAL A 225 14.04 6.61 -8.59
C VAL A 225 13.14 7.40 -7.64
N ASP A 226 13.43 7.39 -6.34
CA ASP A 226 12.68 8.19 -5.37
C ASP A 226 12.82 9.69 -5.66
N VAL A 227 14.00 10.17 -6.08
CA VAL A 227 14.19 11.55 -6.58
C VAL A 227 13.30 11.83 -7.78
N LEU A 228 13.23 10.93 -8.75
CA LEU A 228 12.37 11.11 -9.93
C LEU A 228 10.88 11.14 -9.55
N LEU A 229 10.45 10.29 -8.61
CA LEU A 229 9.06 10.16 -8.18
C LEU A 229 8.67 11.15 -7.06
N ASN A 230 9.62 11.94 -6.56
CA ASN A 230 9.49 12.75 -5.34
C ASN A 230 8.94 11.93 -4.16
N ASN A 231 9.44 10.70 -4.01
CA ASN A 231 9.08 9.80 -2.92
C ASN A 231 9.97 10.08 -1.69
N ALA A 232 9.50 10.99 -0.83
CA ALA A 232 10.21 11.36 0.38
C ALA A 232 9.95 10.43 1.57
N ASP A 233 9.11 9.41 1.42
CA ASP A 233 8.71 8.54 2.54
C ASP A 233 9.79 7.52 2.86
N ARG A 234 10.47 6.94 1.85
CA ARG A 234 11.43 5.85 2.07
C ARG A 234 12.73 6.30 2.74
N THR A 235 13.31 7.41 2.28
CA THR A 235 14.62 7.88 2.75
C THR A 235 14.59 9.37 3.04
N PRO A 236 15.43 9.86 3.96
CA PRO A 236 15.53 11.29 4.27
C PRO A 236 16.27 12.09 3.19
N PHE A 237 16.51 11.53 2.00
CA PHE A 237 17.33 12.16 0.97
C PHE A 237 16.66 13.41 0.40
N LEU A 238 15.36 13.36 0.10
CA LEU A 238 14.65 14.44 -0.59
C LEU A 238 14.23 15.59 0.32
N ARG A 239 13.75 15.27 1.52
CA ARG A 239 13.14 16.23 2.45
C ARG A 239 13.69 16.03 3.85
N ARG A 240 13.57 17.08 4.67
CA ARG A 240 13.82 16.99 6.11
C ARG A 240 12.68 16.20 6.75
N GLY A 241 12.89 14.90 6.87
CA GLY A 241 12.05 13.95 7.59
C GLY A 241 12.92 12.76 7.95
N ASP A 242 12.40 11.88 8.80
CA ASP A 242 13.17 10.71 9.25
C ASP A 242 13.26 9.63 8.18
N GLY A 243 12.38 9.67 7.17
CA GLY A 243 12.18 8.57 6.24
C GLY A 243 11.59 7.34 6.94
N ASN A 244 11.40 6.26 6.18
CA ASN A 244 10.82 5.02 6.63
C ASN A 244 11.61 3.85 6.04
N PRO A 245 12.64 3.35 6.75
CA PRO A 245 13.43 2.23 6.28
C PRO A 245 12.62 0.92 6.26
N GLY A 246 11.43 0.89 6.89
CA GLY A 246 10.46 -0.20 6.78
C GLY A 246 9.95 -0.41 5.35
N ASN A 247 10.03 0.63 4.50
CA ASN A 247 9.67 0.52 3.08
C ASN A 247 10.76 -0.13 2.20
N ILE A 248 11.78 -0.72 2.84
CA ILE A 248 12.86 -1.47 2.18
C ILE A 248 12.95 -2.85 2.83
N MET A 249 12.63 -3.87 2.06
CA MET A 249 12.70 -5.27 2.48
C MET A 249 14.00 -5.91 2.02
N ILE A 250 14.66 -6.64 2.90
CA ILE A 250 15.84 -7.45 2.63
C ILE A 250 15.47 -8.92 2.69
N ASN A 251 15.49 -9.57 1.53
CA ASN A 251 15.36 -11.01 1.43
C ASN A 251 16.76 -11.62 1.41
N LYS A 252 17.15 -12.24 2.53
CA LYS A 252 18.41 -12.95 2.69
C LYS A 252 18.11 -14.46 2.72
N PRO A 253 18.56 -15.24 1.71
CA PRO A 253 18.42 -16.69 1.74
C PRO A 253 19.12 -17.29 2.97
N GLY A 254 18.65 -18.45 3.44
CA GLY A 254 19.26 -19.15 4.56
C GLY A 254 20.73 -19.52 4.35
N LYS A 255 21.41 -19.97 5.43
CA LYS A 255 22.84 -20.35 5.43
C LYS A 255 23.13 -21.33 4.29
N GLY A 256 23.92 -20.91 3.30
CA GLY A 256 24.30 -21.71 2.13
C GLY A 256 23.85 -21.16 0.77
N GLY A 257 22.98 -20.14 0.76
CA GLY A 257 22.49 -19.47 -0.46
C GLY A 257 23.05 -18.06 -0.62
N GLU A 258 24.37 -17.88 -0.66
CA GLU A 258 25.01 -16.56 -0.92
C GLU A 258 24.51 -15.88 -2.22
N LYS A 259 23.90 -16.64 -3.13
CA LYS A 259 23.69 -16.21 -4.50
C LYS A 259 22.57 -15.19 -4.71
N ASN A 260 21.64 -14.94 -3.78
CA ASN A 260 20.50 -14.07 -4.09
C ASN A 260 20.02 -13.21 -2.90
N LEU A 261 20.91 -12.43 -2.25
CA LEU A 261 20.44 -11.30 -1.44
C LEU A 261 19.66 -10.34 -2.35
N LYS A 262 18.42 -10.03 -1.98
CA LYS A 262 17.57 -9.07 -2.71
C LYS A 262 17.17 -7.93 -1.80
N VAL A 263 17.34 -6.71 -2.29
CA VAL A 263 16.78 -5.49 -1.70
C VAL A 263 15.54 -5.14 -2.51
N ILE A 264 14.40 -5.05 -1.84
CA ILE A 264 13.08 -4.94 -2.45
C ILE A 264 12.40 -3.70 -1.93
N ALA A 265 12.04 -2.80 -2.84
CA ALA A 265 11.32 -1.59 -2.52
C ALA A 265 9.83 -1.93 -2.34
N ILE A 266 9.24 -1.52 -1.22
CA ILE A 266 7.78 -1.63 -1.00
C ILE A 266 7.17 -0.23 -0.76
N ASP A 267 5.84 -0.20 -0.62
CA ASP A 267 5.03 0.99 -0.35
C ASP A 267 5.38 2.17 -1.26
N GLN A 268 5.34 1.91 -2.56
CA GLN A 268 5.68 2.93 -3.57
C GLN A 268 4.67 4.07 -3.55
N THR A 269 5.18 5.29 -3.71
CA THR A 269 4.37 6.49 -3.86
C THR A 269 4.99 7.43 -4.88
N VAL A 270 4.15 8.30 -5.44
CA VAL A 270 4.53 9.33 -6.40
C VAL A 270 3.91 10.64 -5.95
N SER A 271 4.74 11.66 -5.75
CA SER A 271 4.28 12.99 -5.34
C SER A 271 4.56 13.98 -6.47
N PRO A 272 3.75 14.02 -7.54
CA PRO A 272 4.02 14.91 -8.67
C PRO A 272 4.03 16.37 -8.22
N ILE A 273 4.97 17.15 -8.77
CA ILE A 273 5.11 18.57 -8.48
C ILE A 273 4.53 19.34 -9.67
N SER A 274 3.29 19.83 -9.53
CA SER A 274 2.58 20.54 -10.60
C SER A 274 2.88 22.05 -10.64
N ASP A 275 3.36 22.62 -9.54
CA ASP A 275 3.70 24.03 -9.46
C ASP A 275 5.14 24.27 -9.95
N THR A 276 5.30 25.11 -10.96
CA THR A 276 6.61 25.40 -11.59
C THR A 276 7.64 25.98 -10.62
N ASN A 277 7.22 26.82 -9.67
CA ASN A 277 8.15 27.40 -8.69
C ASN A 277 8.61 26.35 -7.69
N ILE A 278 7.69 25.50 -7.20
CA ILE A 278 8.04 24.37 -6.35
C ILE A 278 8.95 23.39 -7.09
N LEU A 279 8.69 23.13 -8.38
CA LEU A 279 9.53 22.27 -9.21
C LEU A 279 10.94 22.84 -9.36
N ASN A 280 11.08 24.12 -9.68
CA ASN A 280 12.39 24.77 -9.78
C ASN A 280 13.17 24.73 -8.46
N ASN A 281 12.48 24.97 -7.33
CA ASN A 281 13.09 24.84 -6.01
C ASN A 281 13.52 23.40 -5.71
N TYR A 282 12.70 22.43 -6.11
CA TYR A 282 13.01 21.01 -5.96
C TYR A 282 14.25 20.64 -6.79
N LEU A 283 14.28 21.00 -8.08
CA LEU A 283 15.42 20.73 -8.97
C LEU A 283 16.70 21.40 -8.46
N SER A 284 16.64 22.68 -8.06
CA SER A 284 17.77 23.38 -7.44
C SER A 284 18.25 22.69 -6.16
N ALA A 285 17.34 22.16 -5.34
CA ALA A 285 17.68 21.38 -4.14
C ALA A 285 18.27 20.00 -4.44
N ILE A 286 18.01 19.42 -5.62
CA ILE A 286 18.64 18.18 -6.10
C ILE A 286 20.02 18.48 -6.70
N ASP A 287 20.15 19.52 -7.53
CA ASP A 287 21.40 19.93 -8.16
C ASP A 287 22.45 20.39 -7.14
N SER A 288 21.99 20.98 -6.02
CA SER A 288 22.86 21.39 -4.92
C SER A 288 23.23 20.26 -3.95
N ARG A 289 22.81 19.01 -4.21
CA ARG A 289 23.18 17.88 -3.36
C ARG A 289 24.67 17.62 -3.44
N SER A 290 25.26 17.50 -2.27
CA SER A 290 26.69 17.32 -2.09
C SER A 290 27.00 15.97 -1.47
N GLU A 291 28.28 15.60 -1.44
CA GLU A 291 28.77 14.43 -0.70
C GLU A 291 28.27 14.43 0.77
N LYS A 292 28.15 15.62 1.39
CA LYS A 292 27.62 15.75 2.76
C LYS A 292 26.20 15.21 2.89
N ASP A 293 25.35 15.35 1.87
CA ASP A 293 23.98 14.86 1.91
C ASP A 293 23.93 13.34 1.72
N TYR A 294 24.77 12.79 0.87
CA TYR A 294 24.96 11.34 0.78
C TYR A 294 25.50 10.74 2.07
N ARG A 295 26.40 11.42 2.77
CA ARG A 295 26.89 10.97 4.09
C ARG A 295 25.81 10.99 5.16
N LYS A 296 24.89 11.96 5.13
CA LYS A 296 23.72 11.95 6.03
C LYS A 296 22.81 10.76 5.74
N LEU A 297 22.52 10.50 4.46
CA LEU A 297 21.75 9.33 4.03
C LEU A 297 22.45 8.03 4.48
N LEU A 298 23.76 7.92 4.26
CA LEU A 298 24.54 6.77 4.73
C LEU A 298 24.45 6.61 6.25
N SER A 299 24.52 7.69 7.04
CA SER A 299 24.32 7.64 8.50
C SER A 299 22.98 7.04 8.87
N PHE A 300 21.90 7.53 8.26
CA PHE A 300 20.56 7.00 8.46
C PHE A 300 20.45 5.50 8.13
N LEU A 301 21.03 5.06 7.01
CA LEU A 301 21.02 3.65 6.60
C LEU A 301 21.85 2.79 7.55
N CYS A 302 23.03 3.27 7.97
CA CYS A 302 23.89 2.59 8.94
C CYS A 302 23.21 2.45 10.30
N GLU A 303 22.56 3.50 10.78
CA GLU A 303 21.81 3.47 12.04
C GLU A 303 20.68 2.44 12.00
N SER A 304 19.99 2.33 10.86
CA SER A 304 18.95 1.32 10.63
C SER A 304 19.50 -0.11 10.58
N LEU A 305 20.66 -0.30 9.94
CA LEU A 305 21.22 -1.64 9.65
C LEU A 305 22.06 -2.23 10.79
N VAL A 306 22.85 -1.41 11.48
CA VAL A 306 23.84 -1.88 12.48
C VAL A 306 23.69 -1.26 13.86
N GLY A 307 22.69 -0.38 14.03
CA GLY A 307 22.48 0.42 15.22
C GLY A 307 23.46 1.59 15.34
N SER A 308 23.09 2.57 16.17
CA SER A 308 23.83 3.83 16.31
C SER A 308 25.29 3.67 16.77
N THR A 309 25.58 2.67 17.60
CA THR A 309 26.94 2.43 18.14
C THR A 309 27.94 2.02 17.05
N ASN A 310 27.49 1.21 16.07
CA ASN A 310 28.36 0.70 15.00
C ASN A 310 28.37 1.59 13.75
N ALA A 311 27.33 2.41 13.59
CA ALA A 311 27.13 3.25 12.40
C ALA A 311 28.32 4.17 12.08
N LYS A 312 28.99 4.72 13.11
CA LYS A 312 30.11 5.67 12.92
C LYS A 312 31.24 5.12 12.06
N SER A 313 31.57 3.83 12.21
CA SER A 313 32.63 3.19 11.42
C SER A 313 32.29 3.09 9.94
N TYR A 314 31.05 2.75 9.61
CA TYR A 314 30.55 2.63 8.24
C TYR A 314 30.32 3.99 7.56
N VAL A 315 29.93 5.03 8.31
CA VAL A 315 29.75 6.39 7.77
C VAL A 315 31.07 6.98 7.27
N GLN A 316 32.18 6.55 7.84
CA GLN A 316 33.53 6.94 7.43
C GLN A 316 34.12 6.01 6.35
N ASP A 317 33.50 4.86 6.09
CA ASP A 317 33.92 3.92 5.03
C ASP A 317 33.67 4.55 3.65
N LYS A 318 34.75 4.87 2.94
CA LYS A 318 34.70 5.45 1.59
C LYS A 318 34.07 4.49 0.59
N ASP A 319 34.27 3.18 0.76
CA ASP A 319 33.71 2.17 -0.15
C ASP A 319 32.20 2.03 0.05
N ALA A 320 31.72 2.22 1.28
CA ALA A 320 30.29 2.21 1.57
C ALA A 320 29.60 3.40 0.89
N LEU A 321 30.18 4.60 1.02
CA LEU A 321 29.69 5.79 0.32
C LEU A 321 29.75 5.62 -1.20
N ALA A 322 30.87 5.12 -1.73
CA ALA A 322 31.02 4.83 -3.16
C ALA A 322 29.96 3.85 -3.66
N SER A 323 29.72 2.75 -2.93
CA SER A 323 28.68 1.78 -3.29
C SER A 323 27.30 2.44 -3.40
N LEU A 324 26.95 3.32 -2.45
CA LEU A 324 25.67 4.05 -2.47
C LEU A 324 25.58 5.01 -3.67
N THR A 325 26.62 5.79 -3.93
CA THR A 325 26.64 6.76 -5.04
C THR A 325 26.68 6.08 -6.39
N ASP A 326 27.44 4.98 -6.54
CA ASP A 326 27.51 4.18 -7.77
C ASP A 326 26.13 3.64 -8.15
N GLY A 327 25.33 3.23 -7.15
CA GLY A 327 23.94 2.81 -7.37
C GLY A 327 23.06 3.94 -7.93
N VAL A 328 23.21 5.15 -7.40
CA VAL A 328 22.50 6.34 -7.90
C VAL A 328 22.94 6.66 -9.33
N GLU A 329 24.24 6.77 -9.57
CA GLU A 329 24.82 7.09 -10.88
C GLU A 329 24.44 6.08 -11.95
N THR A 330 24.40 4.80 -11.61
CA THR A 330 23.97 3.72 -12.51
C THR A 330 22.55 3.98 -13.04
N VAL A 331 21.60 4.25 -12.16
CA VAL A 331 20.21 4.52 -12.54
C VAL A 331 20.07 5.85 -13.27
N MET A 332 20.75 6.90 -12.83
CA MET A 332 20.70 8.21 -13.50
C MET A 332 21.28 8.14 -14.92
N THR A 333 22.36 7.39 -15.12
CA THR A 333 22.94 7.13 -16.45
C THR A 333 21.97 6.35 -17.33
N GLU A 334 21.28 5.36 -16.77
CA GLU A 334 20.27 4.58 -17.50
C GLU A 334 19.04 5.42 -17.87
N LEU A 335 18.57 6.26 -16.96
CA LEU A 335 17.48 7.22 -17.19
C LEU A 335 17.87 8.27 -18.24
N ALA A 336 19.10 8.77 -18.25
CA ALA A 336 19.57 9.69 -19.29
C ALA A 336 19.54 9.06 -20.69
N LYS A 337 19.79 7.75 -20.79
CA LYS A 337 19.79 7.01 -22.07
C LYS A 337 18.40 6.57 -22.51
N THR A 338 17.56 6.14 -21.58
CA THR A 338 16.32 5.38 -21.87
C THR A 338 15.09 5.87 -21.13
N GLY A 339 15.21 6.94 -20.32
CA GLY A 339 14.19 7.40 -19.38
C GLY A 339 12.81 7.56 -20.00
N ASN A 340 12.70 8.33 -21.10
CA ASN A 340 11.41 8.55 -21.77
C ASN A 340 10.75 7.22 -22.18
N SER A 341 11.49 6.32 -22.84
CA SER A 341 10.94 5.03 -23.27
C SER A 341 10.50 4.15 -22.10
N ARG A 342 11.21 4.21 -20.96
CA ARG A 342 10.88 3.46 -19.74
C ARG A 342 9.66 4.03 -19.03
N ILE A 343 9.57 5.36 -18.94
CA ILE A 343 8.40 6.06 -18.40
C ILE A 343 7.19 5.72 -19.27
N GLU A 344 7.27 5.87 -20.59
CA GLU A 344 6.19 5.50 -21.52
C GLU A 344 5.76 4.02 -21.37
N ALA A 345 6.71 3.10 -21.22
CA ALA A 345 6.42 1.70 -20.97
C ALA A 345 5.69 1.49 -19.62
N ALA A 346 6.15 2.14 -18.55
CA ALA A 346 5.51 2.08 -17.23
C ALA A 346 4.09 2.67 -17.27
N VAL A 347 3.90 3.79 -17.98
CA VAL A 347 2.59 4.40 -18.27
C VAL A 347 1.68 3.40 -18.99
N LYS A 348 2.17 2.76 -20.06
CA LYS A 348 1.40 1.79 -20.85
C LYS A 348 1.00 0.58 -20.02
N LEU A 349 1.90 0.04 -19.19
CA LEU A 349 1.62 -1.08 -18.29
C LEU A 349 0.60 -0.68 -17.22
N THR A 350 0.73 0.51 -16.64
CA THR A 350 -0.24 1.06 -15.68
C THR A 350 -1.61 1.16 -16.33
N ARG A 351 -1.72 1.78 -17.51
CA ARG A 351 -2.99 1.84 -18.27
C ARG A 351 -3.56 0.46 -18.53
N LYS A 352 -2.74 -0.52 -18.92
CA LYS A 352 -3.19 -1.90 -19.14
C LYS A 352 -3.78 -2.52 -17.86
N SER A 353 -3.18 -2.27 -16.70
CA SER A 353 -3.71 -2.73 -15.40
C SER A 353 -5.09 -2.16 -15.08
N PHE A 354 -5.41 -0.95 -15.56
CA PHE A 354 -6.70 -0.29 -15.37
C PHE A 354 -7.68 -0.38 -16.55
N SER A 355 -7.24 -0.79 -17.74
CA SER A 355 -8.08 -0.89 -18.95
C SER A 355 -9.30 -1.80 -18.78
N LYS A 356 -9.29 -2.68 -17.78
CA LYS A 356 -10.41 -3.58 -17.47
C LYS A 356 -11.38 -3.00 -16.43
N PHE A 357 -11.25 -1.71 -16.11
CA PHE A 357 -12.14 -0.94 -15.24
C PHE A 357 -12.99 0.03 -16.07
N ASP A 358 -13.53 -0.44 -17.19
CA ASP A 358 -14.26 0.39 -18.17
C ASP A 358 -15.36 1.28 -17.56
N ASP A 359 -15.88 0.92 -16.39
CA ASP A 359 -16.93 1.68 -15.70
C ASP A 359 -16.41 2.80 -14.77
N ASN A 360 -15.11 2.87 -14.48
CA ASN A 360 -14.58 3.82 -13.49
C ASN A 360 -13.97 5.07 -14.14
N LYS A 361 -14.85 6.02 -14.51
CA LYS A 361 -14.48 7.36 -15.03
C LYS A 361 -13.49 8.12 -14.13
N LEU A 362 -13.46 7.84 -12.82
CA LEU A 362 -12.54 8.49 -11.87
C LEU A 362 -11.10 8.02 -12.08
N ILE A 363 -10.90 6.71 -12.26
CA ILE A 363 -9.59 6.11 -12.56
C ILE A 363 -9.08 6.62 -13.91
N GLN A 364 -9.93 6.69 -14.93
CA GLN A 364 -9.53 7.21 -16.25
C GLN A 364 -9.13 8.69 -16.20
N LYS A 365 -9.89 9.54 -15.46
CA LYS A 365 -9.51 10.95 -15.23
C LYS A 365 -8.22 11.09 -14.42
N PHE A 366 -8.01 10.23 -13.44
CA PHE A 366 -6.78 10.20 -12.65
C PHE A 366 -5.58 9.81 -13.52
N LEU A 367 -5.70 8.74 -14.30
CA LEU A 367 -4.67 8.33 -15.25
C LEU A 367 -4.38 9.44 -16.26
N ALA A 368 -5.39 10.11 -16.80
CA ALA A 368 -5.17 11.27 -17.67
C ALA A 368 -4.33 12.36 -16.98
N LYS A 369 -4.68 12.76 -15.75
CA LYS A 369 -3.96 13.78 -14.99
C LYS A 369 -2.54 13.39 -14.57
N VAL A 370 -2.33 12.15 -14.13
CA VAL A 370 -0.98 11.67 -13.80
C VAL A 370 -0.09 11.75 -15.03
N LEU A 371 -0.66 11.48 -16.21
CA LEU A 371 0.05 11.45 -17.49
C LEU A 371 0.14 12.80 -18.19
N GLU A 372 -0.60 13.82 -17.75
CA GLU A 372 -0.37 15.21 -18.17
C GLU A 372 0.88 15.80 -17.49
N HIS A 373 1.44 15.11 -16.49
CA HIS A 373 2.57 15.60 -15.69
C HIS A 373 3.87 14.82 -15.93
N PHE A 374 3.83 13.78 -16.77
CA PHE A 374 4.97 13.01 -17.25
C PHE A 374 4.95 13.03 -18.78
#